data_AF-A0A0E3QAQ8-F1
#
_entry.id   AF-A0A0E3QAQ8-F1
#
_cell.length_a   1.000
_cell.length_b   1.000
_cell.length_c   1.000
_cell.angle_alpha   90.00
_cell.angle_beta   90.00
_cell.angle_gamma   90.00
#
_symmetry.space_group_name_H-M   'P 1'
#
loop_
_entity.id
_entity.type
_entity.pdbx_description
1 polymer ?
#
loop_
_entity_poly.entity_id
_entity_poly.type
_entity_poly.pdbx_seq_one_letter_code
_entity_poly.pdbx_strand_id
1 'polypeptide(L)' 'MKVSGITPDTFECMKKKLQDYGIDVPPGNKGELSGKGIIGSFEWDGKSDLTLIITKKPFFISCRTADREITKFIDECKIL' A
#
# COMPACT_ATOMS: atom_id res chain seq x y z
N MET A 1 -0.65 5.55 -7.57
CA MET A 1 -1.16 4.44 -8.38
C MET A 1 -2.58 4.07 -7.96
N LYS A 2 -3.37 3.50 -8.88
CA LYS A 2 -4.69 2.92 -8.60
C LYS A 2 -4.66 1.43 -8.93
N VAL A 3 -5.22 0.60 -8.07
CA VAL A 3 -5.32 -0.86 -8.22
C VAL A 3 -6.77 -1.27 -7.99
N SER A 4 -7.32 -2.10 -8.89
CA SER A 4 -8.68 -2.62 -8.79
C SER A 4 -8.68 -4.10 -8.45
N GLY A 5 -9.82 -4.61 -7.98
CA GLY A 5 -9.99 -6.02 -7.59
C GLY A 5 -9.45 -6.33 -6.20
N ILE A 6 -9.32 -5.33 -5.34
CA ILE A 6 -8.87 -5.50 -3.95
C ILE A 6 -10.07 -5.89 -3.09
N THR A 7 -10.10 -7.15 -2.66
CA THR A 7 -11.07 -7.65 -1.68
C THR A 7 -10.77 -7.10 -0.28
N PRO A 8 -11.73 -7.15 0.67
CA PRO A 8 -11.45 -6.79 2.07
C PRO A 8 -10.28 -7.57 2.66
N ASP A 9 -10.20 -8.88 2.40
CA ASP A 9 -9.13 -9.74 2.91
C ASP A 9 -7.77 -9.37 2.30
N THR A 10 -7.73 -9.11 0.99
CA THR A 10 -6.51 -8.63 0.31
C THR A 10 -6.07 -7.28 0.87
N PHE A 11 -7.01 -6.36 1.14
CA PHE A 11 -6.71 -5.07 1.72
C PHE A 11 -6.10 -5.20 3.12
N GLU A 12 -6.74 -5.93 4.02
CA GLU A 12 -6.26 -6.13 5.39
C GLU A 12 -4.92 -6.89 5.43
N CYS A 13 -4.77 -7.92 4.59
CA CYS A 13 -3.50 -8.64 4.43
C CYS A 13 -2.36 -7.71 3.98
N MET A 14 -2.62 -6.84 2.99
CA MET A 14 -1.63 -5.92 2.47
C MET A 14 -1.20 -4.90 3.53
N LYS A 15 -2.13 -4.32 4.30
CA LYS A 15 -1.79 -3.42 5.42
C LYS A 15 -0.89 -4.12 6.44
N LYS A 16 -1.22 -5.36 6.80
CA LYS A 16 -0.41 -6.15 7.73
C LYS A 16 1.01 -6.39 7.22
N LYS A 17 1.17 -6.77 5.95
CA LYS A 17 2.50 -6.94 5.34
C LYS A 17 3.31 -5.66 5.31
N LEU A 18 2.67 -4.50 5.04
CA LEU A 18 3.34 -3.20 5.13
C LEU A 18 3.83 -2.91 6.55
N GLN A 19 2.98 -3.16 7.56
CA GLN A 19 3.32 -3.02 8.97
C GLN A 19 4.46 -3.95 9.40
N ASP A 20 4.41 -5.23 9.02
CA ASP A 20 5.49 -6.20 9.25
C ASP A 20 6.80 -5.78 8.56
N TYR A 21 6.70 -5.09 7.43
CA TYR A 21 7.85 -4.48 6.73
C TYR A 21 8.34 -3.18 7.39
N GLY A 22 7.69 -2.67 8.44
CA GLY A 22 8.07 -1.44 9.15
C GLY A 22 7.54 -0.16 8.51
N ILE A 23 6.41 -0.25 7.81
CA ILE A 23 5.63 0.90 7.33
C ILE A 23 4.33 0.94 8.15
N ASP A 24 4.17 1.99 8.94
CA ASP A 24 2.95 2.23 9.69
C ASP A 24 1.78 2.49 8.73
N VAL A 25 0.66 1.85 9.02
CA VAL A 25 -0.61 2.00 8.28
C VAL A 25 -1.73 2.10 9.31
N PRO A 26 -2.42 3.26 9.41
CA PRO A 26 -3.51 3.44 10.36
C PRO A 26 -4.73 2.58 10.02
N PRO A 27 -5.63 2.36 10.99
CA PRO A 27 -6.88 1.66 10.75
C PRO A 27 -7.81 2.42 9.78
N GLY A 28 -8.83 1.70 9.29
CA GLY A 28 -9.83 2.24 8.37
C GLY A 28 -9.41 2.13 6.90
N ASN A 29 -10.20 2.78 6.05
CA ASN A 29 -10.07 2.66 4.59
C ASN A 29 -9.21 3.77 3.97
N LYS A 30 -8.80 4.77 4.75
CA LYS A 30 -7.95 5.85 4.26
C LYS A 30 -7.04 6.38 5.36
N GLY A 31 -5.89 6.89 4.97
CA GLY A 31 -4.94 7.49 5.90
C GLY A 31 -3.58 7.74 5.28
N GLU A 32 -2.67 8.29 6.08
CA GLU A 32 -1.26 8.40 5.74
C GLU A 32 -0.55 7.12 6.15
N LEU A 33 0.30 6.57 5.27
CA LEU A 33 1.25 5.52 5.57
C LEU A 33 2.66 6.11 5.65
N SER A 34 3.46 5.65 6.60
CA SER A 34 4.82 6.18 6.77
C SER A 34 5.78 5.16 7.37
N GLY A 35 7.02 5.16 6.91
CA GLY A 35 8.05 4.27 7.43
C GLY A 35 9.21 4.10 6.46
N LYS A 36 10.39 3.76 6.97
CA LYS A 36 11.61 3.55 6.16
C LYS A 36 11.93 4.69 5.17
N GLY A 37 11.59 5.93 5.53
CA GLY A 37 11.78 7.12 4.69
C GLY A 37 10.76 7.30 3.56
N ILE A 38 9.71 6.47 3.52
CA ILE A 38 8.55 6.61 2.63
C ILE A 38 7.44 7.31 3.42
N ILE A 39 6.76 8.26 2.77
CA ILE A 39 5.49 8.84 3.23
C ILE A 39 4.53 8.82 2.04
N GLY A 40 3.29 8.42 2.29
CA GLY A 40 2.25 8.44 1.29
C GLY A 40 0.87 8.37 1.91
N SER A 41 -0.16 8.38 1.08
CA SER A 41 -1.54 8.15 1.51
C SER A 41 -2.15 6.96 0.79
N PHE A 42 -3.15 6.37 1.43
CA PHE A 42 -4.00 5.35 0.83
C PHE A 42 -5.48 5.72 0.99
N GLU A 43 -6.29 5.23 0.05
CA GLU A 43 -7.74 5.25 0.11
C GLU A 43 -8.28 4.02 -0.62
N TRP A 44 -9.05 3.20 0.08
CA TRP A 44 -9.79 2.08 -0.45
C TRP A 44 -11.28 2.39 -0.41
N ASP A 45 -11.99 2.12 -1.50
CA ASP A 45 -13.44 2.42 -1.62
C ASP A 45 -14.34 1.52 -0.75
N GLY A 46 -13.76 0.53 -0.05
CA GLY A 46 -14.50 -0.46 0.72
C GLY A 46 -15.04 -1.63 -0.10
N LYS A 47 -14.70 -1.71 -1.39
CA LYS A 47 -15.25 -2.69 -2.33
C LYS A 47 -14.21 -3.34 -3.24
N SER A 48 -13.36 -2.57 -3.90
CA SER A 48 -12.49 -3.04 -4.98
C SER A 48 -11.32 -2.11 -5.28
N ASP A 49 -11.54 -0.80 -5.29
CA ASP A 49 -10.56 0.16 -5.79
C ASP A 49 -9.70 0.72 -4.65
N LEU A 50 -8.39 0.50 -4.76
CA LEU A 50 -7.36 1.06 -3.88
C LEU A 50 -6.56 2.12 -4.62
N THR A 51 -6.48 3.31 -4.04
CA THR A 51 -5.60 4.40 -4.48
C THR A 51 -4.48 4.58 -3.47
N LEU A 52 -3.24 4.68 -3.97
CA LEU A 52 -2.04 4.90 -3.18
C LEU A 52 -1.24 6.05 -3.78
N ILE A 53 -0.80 7.00 -2.96
CA ILE A 53 -0.04 8.17 -3.42
C ILE A 53 1.21 8.29 -2.55
N ILE A 54 2.39 8.06 -3.15
CA ILE A 54 3.66 8.30 -2.45
C ILE A 54 4.06 9.76 -2.63
N THR A 55 4.16 10.49 -1.52
CA THR A 55 4.52 11.91 -1.48
C THR A 55 5.99 12.13 -1.12
N LYS A 56 6.59 11.21 -0.36
CA LYS A 56 8.02 11.22 -0.03
C LYS A 56 8.61 9.84 -0.22
N LYS A 57 9.80 9.79 -0.79
CA LYS A 57 10.61 8.59 -0.92
C LYS A 57 12.09 8.92 -0.71
N PRO A 58 12.94 7.93 -0.35
CA PRO A 58 14.37 8.12 -0.41
C PRO A 58 14.85 8.45 -1.83
N PHE A 59 15.88 9.29 -1.95
CA PHE A 59 16.37 9.76 -3.26
C PHE A 59 16.91 8.62 -4.15
N PHE A 60 17.46 7.58 -3.53
CA PHE A 60 18.02 6.40 -4.20
C PHE A 60 16.95 5.42 -4.72
N ILE A 61 15.68 5.57 -4.32
CA ILE A 61 14.57 4.72 -4.79
C ILE A 61 13.86 5.44 -5.93
N SER A 62 13.58 4.76 -7.04
CA SER A 62 12.76 5.32 -8.13
C SER A 62 11.26 5.18 -7.82
N CYS A 63 10.39 6.02 -8.41
CA CYS A 63 8.94 5.85 -8.27
C CYS A 63 8.49 4.47 -8.78
N ARG A 64 9.07 4.00 -9.89
CA ARG A 64 8.80 2.66 -10.44
C ARG A 64 9.16 1.55 -9.45
N THR A 65 10.28 1.69 -8.73
CA THR A 65 10.69 0.73 -7.70
C THR A 65 9.69 0.72 -6.55
N ALA A 66 9.27 1.90 -6.07
CA ALA A 66 8.26 2.01 -5.01
C ALA A 66 6.92 1.38 -5.43
N ASP A 67 6.42 1.70 -6.64
CA ASP A 67 5.19 1.12 -7.18
C ASP A 67 5.28 -0.41 -7.28
N ARG A 68 6.44 -0.94 -7.71
CA ARG A 68 6.66 -2.39 -7.83
C ARG A 68 6.62 -3.10 -6.48
N GLU A 69 7.29 -2.57 -5.46
CA GLU A 69 7.31 -3.19 -4.13
C GLU A 69 5.92 -3.14 -3.48
N ILE A 70 5.17 -2.03 -3.64
CA ILE A 70 3.79 -1.94 -3.15
C ILE A 70 2.89 -2.95 -3.87
N THR A 71 3.03 -3.06 -5.19
CA THR A 71 2.28 -4.04 -6.00
C THR A 71 2.59 -5.47 -5.57
N LYS A 72 3.85 -5.77 -5.22
CA LYS A 72 4.25 -7.08 -4.70
C LYS A 72 3.52 -7.43 -3.41
N PHE A 73 3.40 -6.50 -2.45
CA PHE A 73 2.62 -6.74 -1.22
C PHE A 73 1.15 -7.03 -1.50
N ILE A 74 0.57 -6.34 -2.49
CA ILE A 74 -0.82 -6.58 -2.93
C ILE A 74 -0.94 -7.98 -3.55
N ASP A 75 -0.05 -8.34 -4.48
CA ASP A 75 -0.13 -9.60 -5.21
C ASP A 75 0.13 -10.81 -4.31
N GLU A 76 1.00 -10.70 -3.30
CA GLU A 76 1.16 -11.73 -2.26
C GLU A 76 -0.08 -11.97 -1.41
N CYS A 77 -1.03 -11.02 -1.40
CA CYS A 77 -2.29 -11.08 -0.66
C CYS A 77 -3.50 -11.37 -1.55
N LYS A 78 -3.32 -11.44 -2.86
CA LYS A 78 -4.35 -11.94 -3.76
C LYS A 78 -4.34 -13.46 -3.68
N ILE A 79 -5.39 -14.01 -3.06
CA ILE A 79 -5.69 -15.43 -3.16
C ILE A 79 -6.16 -15.65 -4.60
N LEU A 80 -5.47 -16.53 -5.34
CA LEU A 80 -5.94 -17.03 -6.64
C LEU A 80 -7.16 -17.92 -6.47
#